data_AF-A0A378X7F3-F1
#
_entry.id   AF-A0A378X7F3-F1
#
_cell.length_a   1.000
_cell.length_b   1.000
_cell.length_c   1.000
_cell.angle_alpha   90.00
_cell.angle_beta   90.00
_cell.angle_gamma   90.00
#
_symmetry.space_group_name_H-M   'P 1'
#
loop_
_entity.id
_entity.type
_entity.pdbx_description
1 polymer ?
#
loop_
_entity_poly.entity_id
_entity_poly.type
_entity_poly.pdbx_seq_one_letter_code
_entity_poly.pdbx_strand_id
1 'polypeptide(L)'
;MSKRIRYFLVHLAVSFILACLVTVLVTLFWYPVPLFKAAGLAKIFFMLLAIDVLIGPFFSLLVYKEGKKTLKFDLSVIVLIQFCAFAYGFYSIAEGRPAWIAFNKDRFELIRLNEIDDREINKALPEYQTASWMEPKWVKVALERESVEVQNQVLLEEGMSGGMYSVAQSPRFYRSIENADSMAWMQKAHPVTALKKYNDKQKVDAVLGRFAEADYYLPLKSKGYDMAVLINSKDPTWKRIVDLRPW
;
A
#
# COMPACT_ATOMS: atom_id res chain seq x y z
N MET A 1 24.36 36.58 -9.36
CA MET A 1 23.65 35.37 -9.83
C MET A 1 22.65 35.78 -10.92
N SER A 2 22.60 35.08 -12.05
CA SER A 2 21.67 35.44 -13.13
C SER A 2 20.21 35.19 -12.71
N LYS A 3 19.25 35.96 -13.26
CA LYS A 3 17.81 35.76 -13.00
C LYS A 3 17.35 34.34 -13.36
N ARG A 4 17.94 33.77 -14.40
CA ARG A 4 17.79 32.38 -14.84
C ARG A 4 18.11 31.37 -13.73
N ILE A 5 19.31 31.47 -13.14
CA ILE A 5 19.73 30.57 -12.06
C ILE A 5 18.87 30.80 -10.81
N ARG A 6 18.50 32.06 -10.51
CA ARG A 6 17.60 32.38 -9.40
C ARG A 6 16.25 31.71 -9.55
N TYR A 7 15.64 31.79 -10.73
CA TYR A 7 14.35 31.14 -10.98
C TYR A 7 14.47 29.62 -10.84
N PHE A 8 15.51 29.02 -11.43
CA PHE A 8 15.77 27.58 -11.31
C PHE A 8 15.89 27.13 -9.84
N LEU A 9 16.70 27.80 -9.02
CA LEU A 9 16.91 27.41 -7.63
C LEU A 9 15.63 27.58 -6.79
N VAL A 10 14.86 28.63 -7.03
CA VAL A 10 13.56 28.81 -6.36
C VAL A 10 12.58 27.71 -6.79
N HIS A 11 12.50 27.41 -8.08
CA HIS A 11 11.63 26.34 -8.58
C HIS A 11 12.00 24.98 -7.98
N LEU A 12 13.29 24.65 -8.02
CA LEU A 12 13.83 23.42 -7.42
C LEU A 12 13.52 23.34 -5.91
N ALA A 13 13.72 24.43 -5.17
CA ALA A 13 13.44 24.46 -3.73
C ALA A 13 11.95 24.22 -3.43
N VAL A 14 11.05 24.85 -4.19
CA VAL A 14 9.59 24.64 -4.04
C VAL A 14 9.20 23.21 -4.37
N SER A 15 9.69 22.66 -5.49
CA SER A 15 9.43 21.26 -5.88
C SER A 15 9.98 20.27 -4.85
N PHE A 16 11.15 20.55 -4.28
CA PHE A 16 11.76 19.73 -3.24
C PHE A 16 10.95 19.75 -1.93
N ILE A 17 10.49 20.93 -1.48
CA ILE A 17 9.62 21.05 -0.30
C ILE A 17 8.32 20.25 -0.51
N LEU A 18 7.69 20.38 -1.69
CA LEU A 18 6.48 19.62 -2.01
C LEU A 18 6.74 18.11 -1.99
N ALA A 19 7.85 17.66 -2.59
CA ALA A 19 8.29 16.26 -2.55
C ALA A 19 8.48 15.73 -1.12
N CYS A 20 9.09 16.52 -0.23
CA CYS A 20 9.23 16.15 1.18
C CYS A 20 7.87 16.01 1.88
N LEU A 21 6.96 16.97 1.69
CA LEU A 21 5.62 16.93 2.29
C LEU A 21 4.84 15.69 1.84
N VAL A 22 4.88 15.38 0.55
CA VAL A 22 4.20 14.21 -0.02
C VAL A 22 4.85 12.92 0.47
N THR A 23 6.17 12.88 0.58
CA THR A 23 6.89 11.72 1.13
C THR A 23 6.47 11.44 2.58
N VAL A 24 6.41 12.47 3.43
CA VAL A 24 5.96 12.35 4.82
C VAL A 24 4.51 11.88 4.87
N LEU A 25 3.62 12.47 4.08
CA LEU A 25 2.21 12.09 4.04
C LEU A 25 2.04 10.62 3.65
N VAL A 26 2.66 10.22 2.54
CA VAL A 26 2.54 8.86 1.97
C VAL A 26 3.13 7.83 2.92
N THR A 27 4.31 8.07 3.50
CA THR A 27 5.01 7.07 4.32
C THR A 27 4.48 6.94 5.75
N LEU A 28 3.96 8.02 6.33
CA LEU A 28 3.43 7.98 7.70
C LEU A 28 1.96 7.58 7.75
N PHE A 29 1.13 8.11 6.85
CA PHE A 29 -0.31 7.91 6.94
C PHE A 29 -0.80 6.78 6.05
N TRP A 30 -0.39 6.74 4.78
CA TRP A 30 -0.95 5.78 3.83
C TRP A 30 -0.21 4.45 3.75
N TYR A 31 1.12 4.45 3.89
CA TYR A 31 1.96 3.27 3.69
C TYR A 31 2.97 3.08 4.81
N PRO A 32 2.51 2.76 6.05
CA PRO A 32 3.43 2.44 7.12
C PRO A 32 4.33 1.28 6.70
N VAL A 33 5.63 1.37 7.01
CA VAL A 33 6.62 0.34 6.64
C VAL A 33 6.19 -1.01 7.24
N PRO A 34 6.20 -2.12 6.47
CA PRO A 34 6.73 -2.30 5.11
C PRO A 34 5.69 -2.24 3.97
N LEU A 35 4.48 -1.73 4.22
CA LEU A 35 3.36 -1.78 3.27
C LEU A 35 3.61 -1.03 1.96
N PHE A 36 4.45 0.00 1.97
CA PHE A 36 4.84 0.70 0.74
C PHE A 36 5.41 -0.25 -0.32
N LYS A 37 6.26 -1.19 0.11
CA LYS A 37 6.84 -2.20 -0.76
C LYS A 37 5.83 -3.29 -1.11
N ALA A 38 5.03 -3.73 -0.14
CA ALA A 38 3.98 -4.74 -0.36
C ALA A 38 2.94 -4.27 -1.40
N ALA A 39 2.55 -2.99 -1.38
CA ALA A 39 1.58 -2.44 -2.31
C ALA A 39 2.10 -2.30 -3.75
N GLY A 40 3.41 -2.36 -3.97
CA GLY A 40 4.02 -2.31 -5.31
C GLY A 40 4.04 -0.92 -5.96
N LEU A 41 3.90 0.17 -5.19
CA LEU A 41 3.71 1.53 -5.72
C LEU A 41 4.98 2.39 -5.74
N ALA A 42 6.11 1.81 -5.32
CA ALA A 42 7.41 2.49 -5.31
C ALA A 42 7.75 3.12 -6.67
N LYS A 43 7.48 2.43 -7.78
CA LYS A 43 7.77 2.95 -9.12
C LYS A 43 7.00 4.23 -9.44
N ILE A 44 5.70 4.26 -9.15
CA ILE A 44 4.84 5.44 -9.40
C ILE A 44 5.28 6.60 -8.51
N PHE A 45 5.56 6.31 -7.24
CA PHE A 45 6.03 7.30 -6.28
C PHE A 45 7.37 7.94 -6.67
N PHE A 46 8.40 7.16 -7.01
CA PHE A 46 9.69 7.72 -7.43
C PHE A 46 9.60 8.45 -8.78
N MET A 47 8.73 7.99 -9.68
CA MET A 47 8.46 8.69 -10.95
C MET A 47 7.85 10.07 -10.70
N LEU A 48 6.87 10.18 -9.82
CA LEU A 48 6.29 11.45 -9.38
C LEU A 48 7.38 12.41 -8.86
N LEU A 49 8.18 11.95 -7.89
CA LEU A 49 9.25 12.77 -7.31
C LEU A 49 10.29 13.20 -8.36
N ALA A 50 10.69 12.31 -9.26
CA ALA A 50 11.67 12.62 -10.29
C ALA A 50 11.16 13.66 -11.29
N ILE A 51 9.91 13.54 -11.73
CA ILE A 51 9.29 14.50 -12.65
C ILE A 51 9.26 15.89 -12.00
N ASP A 52 8.81 15.98 -10.75
CA ASP A 52 8.60 17.27 -10.10
C ASP A 52 9.90 17.92 -9.63
N VAL A 53 10.81 17.16 -9.04
CA VAL A 53 12.05 17.72 -8.47
C VAL A 53 13.11 17.94 -9.53
N LEU A 54 13.17 17.10 -10.57
CA LEU A 54 14.24 17.17 -11.57
C LEU A 54 13.76 17.80 -12.87
N ILE A 55 12.74 17.22 -13.51
CA ILE A 55 12.37 17.55 -14.88
C ILE A 55 11.79 18.97 -14.98
N GLY A 56 10.86 19.33 -14.10
CA GLY A 56 10.23 20.66 -14.08
C GLY A 56 11.22 21.81 -13.91
N PRO A 57 12.03 21.83 -12.84
CA PRO A 57 13.09 22.83 -12.65
C PRO A 57 14.12 22.84 -13.78
N PHE A 58 14.51 21.67 -14.30
CA PHE A 58 15.43 21.60 -15.43
C PHE A 58 14.86 22.29 -16.69
N PHE A 59 13.58 22.06 -17.02
CA PHE A 59 12.95 22.76 -18.14
C PHE A 59 12.82 24.25 -17.91
N SER A 60 12.51 24.69 -16.69
CA SER A 60 12.48 26.13 -16.40
C SER A 60 13.86 26.76 -16.55
N LEU A 61 14.93 26.06 -16.15
CA LEU A 61 16.30 26.48 -16.40
C LEU A 61 16.59 26.60 -17.90
N LEU A 62 16.23 25.61 -18.73
CA LEU A 62 16.50 25.64 -20.16
C LEU A 62 15.76 26.76 -20.90
N VAL A 63 14.50 26.97 -20.56
CA VAL A 63 13.61 27.90 -21.27
C VAL A 63 13.81 29.35 -20.84
N TYR A 64 14.32 29.59 -19.62
CA TYR A 64 14.46 30.95 -19.09
C TYR A 64 15.49 31.77 -19.87
N LYS A 65 15.00 32.77 -20.60
CA LYS A 65 15.80 33.76 -21.32
C LYS A 65 15.25 35.16 -21.05
N GLU A 66 16.07 36.03 -20.48
CA GLU A 66 15.70 37.41 -20.20
C GLU A 66 15.34 38.17 -21.48
N GLY A 67 14.30 39.00 -21.43
CA GLY A 67 13.79 39.74 -22.60
C GLY A 67 12.92 38.92 -23.57
N LYS A 68 12.76 37.60 -23.38
CA LYS A 68 11.87 36.78 -24.20
C LYS A 68 10.41 37.14 -23.92
N LYS A 69 9.69 37.64 -24.93
CA LYS A 69 8.27 38.07 -24.82
C LYS A 69 7.34 36.96 -24.30
N THR A 70 7.57 35.72 -24.71
CA THR A 70 6.78 34.56 -24.31
C THR A 70 7.22 33.94 -22.99
N LEU A 71 8.27 34.45 -22.32
CA LEU A 71 8.88 33.81 -21.15
C LEU A 71 7.86 33.44 -20.06
N LYS A 72 6.94 34.37 -19.75
CA LYS A 72 5.91 34.13 -18.74
C LYS A 72 4.97 32.98 -19.16
N PHE A 73 4.55 32.96 -20.41
CA PHE A 73 3.71 31.90 -20.95
C PHE A 73 4.43 30.54 -20.91
N ASP A 74 5.68 30.49 -21.39
CA ASP A 74 6.44 29.24 -21.43
C ASP A 74 6.66 28.65 -20.02
N LEU A 75 6.99 29.51 -19.05
CA LEU A 75 7.15 29.09 -17.65
C LEU A 75 5.82 28.65 -17.03
N SER A 76 4.71 29.35 -17.32
CA SER A 76 3.38 28.95 -16.85
C SER A 76 2.96 27.59 -17.40
N VAL A 77 3.25 27.30 -18.67
CA VAL A 77 2.97 26.00 -19.28
C VAL A 77 3.79 24.89 -18.60
N ILE A 78 5.07 25.12 -18.32
CA ILE A 78 5.91 24.16 -17.58
C ILE A 78 5.31 23.86 -16.21
N VAL A 79 4.96 24.90 -15.43
CA VAL A 79 4.38 24.75 -14.09
C VAL A 79 3.01 24.05 -14.16
N LEU A 80 2.18 24.35 -15.16
CA LEU A 80 0.87 23.73 -15.33
C LEU A 80 0.99 22.23 -15.64
N ILE A 81 1.85 21.86 -16.59
CA ILE A 81 2.10 20.45 -16.93
C ILE A 81 2.65 19.70 -15.72
N GLN A 82 3.59 20.31 -15.00
CA GLN A 82 4.14 19.75 -13.78
C GLN A 82 3.05 19.54 -12.72
N PHE A 83 2.19 20.52 -12.48
CA PHE A 83 1.08 20.39 -11.54
C PHE A 83 0.10 19.27 -11.96
N CYS A 84 -0.22 19.13 -13.25
CA CYS A 84 -1.06 18.04 -13.74
C CYS A 84 -0.41 16.67 -13.53
N ALA A 85 0.89 16.54 -13.81
CA ALA A 85 1.65 15.31 -13.56
C ALA A 85 1.67 14.99 -12.06
N PHE A 86 1.88 16.00 -11.21
CA PHE A 86 1.83 15.87 -9.76
C PHE A 86 0.47 15.36 -9.28
N ALA A 87 -0.61 16.02 -9.70
CA ALA A 87 -1.98 15.68 -9.31
C ALA A 87 -2.35 14.26 -9.73
N TYR A 88 -2.00 13.85 -10.95
CA TYR A 88 -2.26 12.50 -11.43
C TYR A 88 -1.48 11.44 -10.66
N GLY A 89 -0.18 11.67 -10.42
CA GLY A 89 0.64 10.73 -9.65
C GLY A 89 0.20 10.64 -8.19
N PHE A 90 -0.13 11.77 -7.56
CA PHE A 90 -0.65 11.83 -6.20
C PHE A 90 -2.00 11.09 -6.08
N TYR A 91 -2.92 11.30 -7.00
CA TYR A 91 -4.19 10.57 -7.07
C TYR A 91 -3.96 9.05 -7.24
N SER A 92 -3.06 8.65 -8.14
CA SER A 92 -2.75 7.24 -8.37
C SER A 92 -2.17 6.54 -7.13
N ILE A 93 -1.38 7.26 -6.33
CA ILE A 93 -0.88 6.77 -5.05
C ILE A 93 -2.03 6.70 -4.04
N ALA A 94 -2.88 7.73 -3.94
CA ALA A 94 -4.02 7.73 -3.03
C ALA A 94 -4.98 6.54 -3.29
N GLU A 95 -5.29 6.25 -4.56
CA GLU A 95 -6.13 5.10 -4.96
C GLU A 95 -5.45 3.75 -4.71
N GLY A 96 -4.13 3.71 -4.68
CA GLY A 96 -3.36 2.49 -4.43
C GLY A 96 -3.09 2.22 -2.95
N ARG A 97 -3.62 3.04 -2.03
CA ARG A 97 -3.28 2.91 -0.60
C ARG A 97 -3.89 1.65 0.02
N PRO A 98 -3.17 0.99 0.94
CA PRO A 98 -3.73 -0.06 1.80
C PRO A 98 -5.02 0.38 2.45
N ALA A 99 -6.11 -0.34 2.18
CA ALA A 99 -7.40 -0.13 2.82
C ALA A 99 -7.63 -1.18 3.91
N TRP A 100 -7.35 -2.45 3.59
CA TRP A 100 -7.62 -3.57 4.47
C TRP A 100 -6.47 -4.58 4.47
N ILE A 101 -6.27 -5.21 5.62
CA ILE A 101 -5.46 -6.42 5.77
C ILE A 101 -6.42 -7.53 6.17
N ALA A 102 -6.86 -8.31 5.19
CA ALA A 102 -7.94 -9.26 5.33
C ALA A 102 -7.41 -10.67 5.55
N PHE A 103 -7.75 -11.30 6.68
CA PHE A 103 -7.51 -12.73 6.89
C PHE A 103 -8.52 -13.55 6.09
N ASN A 104 -8.02 -14.33 5.14
CA ASN A 104 -8.81 -15.20 4.28
C ASN A 104 -8.26 -16.63 4.35
N LYS A 105 -8.99 -17.52 5.05
CA LYS A 105 -8.74 -18.95 5.26
C LYS A 105 -7.41 -19.33 5.91
N ASP A 106 -6.28 -19.02 5.27
CA ASP A 106 -4.93 -19.46 5.65
C ASP A 106 -3.88 -18.35 5.57
N ARG A 107 -4.24 -17.16 5.09
CA ARG A 107 -3.31 -16.04 4.90
C ARG A 107 -4.00 -14.70 5.08
N PHE A 108 -3.19 -13.67 5.26
CA PHE A 108 -3.62 -12.30 5.08
C PHE A 108 -3.49 -11.88 3.61
N GLU A 109 -4.36 -10.98 3.19
CA GLU A 109 -4.33 -10.34 1.88
C GLU A 109 -4.36 -8.82 2.09
N LEU A 110 -3.42 -8.12 1.46
CA LEU A 110 -3.38 -6.66 1.44
C LEU A 110 -4.31 -6.16 0.33
N ILE A 111 -5.40 -5.52 0.71
CA ILE A 111 -6.40 -4.97 -0.21
C ILE A 111 -6.17 -3.47 -0.33
N ARG A 112 -5.93 -3.00 -1.56
CA ARG A 112 -5.83 -1.57 -1.86
C ARG A 112 -7.20 -0.95 -2.08
N LEU A 113 -7.31 0.37 -1.95
CA LEU A 113 -8.57 1.08 -2.12
C LEU A 113 -9.20 0.79 -3.50
N ASN A 114 -8.40 0.85 -4.57
CA ASN A 114 -8.85 0.55 -5.94
C ASN A 114 -9.08 -0.95 -6.25
N GLU A 115 -8.95 -1.83 -5.27
CA GLU A 115 -9.23 -3.26 -5.39
C GLU A 115 -10.49 -3.68 -4.65
N ILE A 116 -11.15 -2.77 -3.94
CA ILE A 116 -12.37 -3.07 -3.21
C ILE A 116 -13.49 -3.36 -4.21
N ASP A 117 -14.14 -4.51 -4.04
CA ASP A 117 -15.34 -4.88 -4.76
C ASP A 117 -16.57 -4.28 -4.07
N ASP A 118 -17.06 -3.17 -4.62
CA ASP A 118 -18.15 -2.37 -4.10
C ASP A 118 -19.54 -2.77 -4.64
N ARG A 119 -19.62 -3.77 -5.52
CA ARG A 119 -20.87 -4.26 -6.14
C ARG A 119 -21.95 -4.55 -5.11
N GLU A 120 -21.55 -5.06 -3.93
CA GLU A 120 -22.44 -5.41 -2.83
C GLU A 120 -22.17 -4.62 -1.55
N ILE A 121 -21.63 -3.39 -1.65
CA ILE A 121 -21.21 -2.61 -0.47
C ILE A 121 -22.35 -2.37 0.53
N ASN A 122 -23.59 -2.22 0.04
CA ASN A 122 -24.78 -2.05 0.88
C ASN A 122 -25.11 -3.26 1.77
N LYS A 123 -24.53 -4.43 1.46
CA LYS A 123 -24.65 -5.66 2.26
C LYS A 123 -23.53 -5.79 3.29
N ALA A 124 -22.50 -4.93 3.25
CA ALA A 124 -21.46 -4.89 4.26
C ALA A 124 -21.98 -4.20 5.54
N LEU A 125 -21.39 -4.58 6.68
CA LEU A 125 -21.66 -3.87 7.93
C LEU A 125 -21.19 -2.41 7.80
N PRO A 126 -21.88 -1.44 8.44
CA PRO A 126 -21.62 -0.01 8.25
C PRO A 126 -20.14 0.38 8.41
N GLU A 127 -19.42 -0.25 9.34
CA GLU A 127 -18.01 0.03 9.60
C GLU A 127 -17.04 -0.44 8.49
N TYR A 128 -17.50 -1.29 7.57
CA TYR A 128 -16.72 -1.82 6.43
C TYR A 128 -17.18 -1.23 5.09
N GLN A 129 -18.22 -0.39 5.07
CA GLN A 129 -18.69 0.26 3.84
C GLN A 129 -17.73 1.33 3.33
N THR A 130 -16.85 1.84 4.19
CA THR A 130 -15.86 2.85 3.84
C THR A 130 -14.49 2.48 4.40
N ALA A 131 -13.45 2.69 3.59
CA ALA A 131 -12.07 2.50 4.04
C ALA A 131 -11.59 3.74 4.81
N SER A 132 -10.89 3.51 5.93
CA SER A 132 -10.15 4.55 6.66
C SER A 132 -9.24 5.34 5.73
N TRP A 133 -9.07 6.66 5.90
CA TRP A 133 -8.13 7.47 5.10
C TRP A 133 -6.68 7.43 5.59
N MET A 134 -6.49 6.97 6.83
CA MET A 134 -5.19 6.93 7.51
C MET A 134 -4.60 5.53 7.29
N GLU A 135 -4.70 4.67 8.29
CA GLU A 135 -4.10 3.34 8.27
C GLU A 135 -5.08 2.26 7.77
N PRO A 136 -4.57 1.16 7.20
CA PRO A 136 -5.38 0.00 6.87
C PRO A 136 -5.91 -0.68 8.14
N LYS A 137 -7.15 -1.15 8.08
CA LYS A 137 -7.76 -1.91 9.17
C LYS A 137 -7.62 -3.41 8.94
N TRP A 138 -7.56 -4.15 10.03
CA TRP A 138 -7.50 -5.61 10.00
C TRP A 138 -8.91 -6.18 10.05
N VAL A 139 -9.21 -7.15 9.19
CA VAL A 139 -10.53 -7.79 9.09
C VAL A 139 -10.39 -9.28 8.90
N LYS A 140 -11.44 -10.03 9.25
CA LYS A 140 -11.59 -11.44 8.85
C LYS A 140 -12.63 -11.53 7.74
N VAL A 141 -12.34 -12.32 6.71
CA VAL A 141 -13.33 -12.76 5.72
C VAL A 141 -14.09 -13.94 6.31
N ALA A 142 -15.40 -13.78 6.51
CA ALA A 142 -16.26 -14.77 7.15
C ALA A 142 -17.24 -15.41 6.15
N LEU A 143 -16.71 -15.90 5.03
CA LEU A 143 -17.51 -16.54 3.96
C LEU A 143 -18.25 -17.78 4.46
N GLU A 144 -17.71 -18.47 5.48
CA GLU A 144 -18.33 -19.64 6.13
C GLU A 144 -19.69 -19.36 6.77
N ARG A 145 -20.06 -18.09 6.97
CA ARG A 145 -21.36 -17.67 7.51
C ARG A 145 -22.47 -17.59 6.46
N GLU A 146 -22.11 -17.68 5.18
CA GLU A 146 -23.05 -17.60 4.07
C GLU A 146 -23.61 -18.99 3.73
N SER A 147 -24.70 -19.04 2.95
CA SER A 147 -25.23 -20.32 2.46
C SER A 147 -24.24 -21.03 1.55
N VAL A 148 -24.31 -22.36 1.49
CA VAL A 148 -23.41 -23.17 0.67
C VAL A 148 -23.44 -22.75 -0.80
N GLU A 149 -24.60 -22.32 -1.29
CA GLU A 149 -24.78 -21.80 -2.64
C GLU A 149 -23.94 -20.55 -2.89
N VAL A 150 -23.98 -19.58 -1.96
CA VAL A 150 -23.18 -18.34 -2.05
C VAL A 150 -21.69 -18.68 -1.97
N GLN A 151 -21.29 -19.56 -1.05
CA GLN A 151 -19.89 -19.99 -0.92
C GLN A 151 -19.39 -20.59 -2.24
N ASN A 152 -20.16 -21.50 -2.85
CA ASN A 152 -19.78 -22.14 -4.12
C ASN A 152 -19.68 -21.14 -5.27
N GLN A 153 -20.60 -20.18 -5.36
CA GLN A 153 -20.57 -19.13 -6.38
C GLN A 153 -19.31 -18.26 -6.27
N VAL A 154 -19.02 -17.77 -5.07
CA VAL A 154 -17.85 -16.90 -4.82
C VAL A 154 -16.55 -17.65 -5.09
N LEU A 155 -16.44 -18.91 -4.67
CA LEU A 155 -15.24 -19.72 -4.90
C LEU A 155 -15.04 -20.07 -6.38
N LEU A 156 -16.13 -20.27 -7.13
CA LEU A 156 -16.07 -20.46 -8.57
C LEU A 156 -15.59 -19.17 -9.27
N GLU A 157 -16.13 -18.00 -8.89
CA GLU A 157 -15.70 -16.70 -9.42
C GLU A 157 -14.22 -16.43 -9.14
N GLU A 158 -13.78 -16.64 -7.89
CA GLU A 158 -12.37 -16.51 -7.49
C GLU A 158 -11.46 -17.45 -8.30
N GLY A 159 -11.85 -18.72 -8.46
CA GLY A 159 -11.10 -19.71 -9.24
C GLY A 159 -11.03 -19.37 -10.73
N MET A 160 -12.11 -18.84 -11.31
CA MET A 160 -12.17 -18.43 -12.73
C MET A 160 -11.46 -17.11 -13.01
N SER A 161 -11.20 -16.29 -11.99
CA SER A 161 -10.56 -14.99 -12.15
C SER A 161 -9.08 -15.05 -12.49
N GLY A 162 -8.45 -16.23 -12.45
CA GLY A 162 -7.00 -16.37 -12.63
C GLY A 162 -6.18 -15.64 -11.56
N GLY A 163 -6.76 -15.41 -10.38
CA GLY A 163 -6.14 -14.67 -9.27
C GLY A 163 -6.27 -13.15 -9.35
N MET A 164 -7.09 -12.62 -10.28
CA MET A 164 -7.43 -11.19 -10.35
C MET A 164 -8.45 -10.78 -9.27
N TYR A 165 -9.34 -11.72 -8.91
CA TYR A 165 -10.32 -11.55 -7.85
C TYR A 165 -9.95 -12.41 -6.64
N SER A 166 -10.25 -11.90 -5.46
CA SER A 166 -10.23 -12.64 -4.20
C SER A 166 -11.49 -12.26 -3.43
N VAL A 167 -12.13 -13.22 -2.76
CA VAL A 167 -13.25 -12.91 -1.85
C VAL A 167 -12.84 -11.87 -0.79
N ALA A 168 -11.55 -11.80 -0.46
CA ALA A 168 -11.00 -10.79 0.45
C ALA A 168 -11.16 -9.35 -0.05
N GLN A 169 -11.47 -9.12 -1.32
CA GLN A 169 -11.75 -7.80 -1.87
C GLN A 169 -13.18 -7.31 -1.59
N SER A 170 -14.10 -8.20 -1.17
CA SER A 170 -15.51 -7.86 -0.97
C SER A 170 -15.82 -7.55 0.51
N PRO A 171 -16.14 -6.28 0.87
CA PRO A 171 -16.39 -5.91 2.25
C PRO A 171 -17.64 -6.53 2.87
N ARG A 172 -18.56 -7.06 2.04
CA ARG A 172 -19.77 -7.78 2.49
C ARG A 172 -19.41 -8.91 3.47
N PHE A 173 -18.30 -9.59 3.23
CA PHE A 173 -17.86 -10.72 4.04
C PHE A 173 -16.97 -10.33 5.23
N TYR A 174 -16.70 -9.05 5.44
CA TYR A 174 -15.82 -8.60 6.52
C TYR A 174 -16.48 -8.70 7.89
N ARG A 175 -15.73 -9.19 8.86
CA ARG A 175 -16.07 -9.19 10.28
C ARG A 175 -14.85 -8.76 11.09
N SER A 176 -15.10 -8.39 12.34
CA SER A 176 -14.02 -8.04 13.27
C SER A 176 -13.08 -9.23 13.42
N ILE A 177 -11.78 -8.94 13.34
CA ILE A 177 -10.72 -9.93 13.57
C ILE A 177 -10.47 -10.17 15.07
N GLU A 178 -11.05 -9.36 15.96
CA GLU A 178 -10.76 -9.37 17.40
C GLU A 178 -11.60 -10.40 18.19
N ASN A 179 -12.79 -10.78 17.70
CA ASN A 179 -13.70 -11.64 18.43
C ASN A 179 -13.54 -13.14 18.07
N ALA A 180 -13.25 -13.95 19.10
CA ALA A 180 -13.40 -15.41 19.27
C ALA A 180 -12.76 -16.40 18.27
N ASP A 181 -12.38 -16.00 17.05
CA ASP A 181 -11.66 -16.86 16.10
C ASP A 181 -10.13 -16.76 16.23
N SER A 182 -9.65 -16.07 17.27
CA SER A 182 -8.25 -15.75 17.57
C SER A 182 -7.34 -16.97 17.81
N MET A 183 -7.86 -18.21 17.75
CA MET A 183 -7.06 -19.43 17.71
C MET A 183 -7.19 -20.24 16.41
N ALA A 184 -8.22 -20.01 15.59
CA ALA A 184 -8.43 -20.79 14.35
C ALA A 184 -7.31 -20.52 13.32
N TRP A 185 -6.89 -19.26 13.20
CA TRP A 185 -5.76 -18.84 12.37
C TRP A 185 -4.40 -19.33 12.89
N MET A 186 -4.24 -19.62 14.20
CA MET A 186 -3.01 -20.25 14.73
C MET A 186 -2.80 -21.65 14.17
N GLN A 187 -3.87 -22.38 13.84
CA GLN A 187 -3.75 -23.69 13.19
C GLN A 187 -3.17 -23.61 11.77
N LYS A 188 -3.21 -22.41 11.16
CA LYS A 188 -2.66 -22.13 9.83
C LYS A 188 -1.30 -21.44 9.90
N ALA A 189 -0.88 -21.04 11.09
CA ALA A 189 0.36 -20.32 11.28
C ALA A 189 1.56 -21.27 11.22
N HIS A 190 2.68 -20.75 10.72
CA HIS A 190 3.92 -21.49 10.55
C HIS A 190 4.96 -21.02 11.56
N PRO A 191 5.82 -21.90 12.10
CA PRO A 191 6.91 -21.46 12.97
C PRO A 191 7.78 -20.41 12.28
N VAL A 192 8.17 -19.34 12.99
CA VAL A 192 9.01 -18.27 12.42
C VAL A 192 10.34 -18.77 11.85
N THR A 193 10.84 -19.89 12.35
CA THR A 193 12.07 -20.54 11.84
C THR A 193 11.93 -20.99 10.39
N ALA A 194 10.71 -21.30 9.92
CA ALA A 194 10.48 -21.71 8.54
C ALA A 194 10.73 -20.58 7.52
N LEU A 195 10.71 -19.31 7.95
CA LEU A 195 11.07 -18.17 7.09
C LEU A 195 12.50 -18.25 6.56
N LYS A 196 13.41 -18.95 7.26
CA LYS A 196 14.80 -19.18 6.80
C LYS A 196 14.89 -20.04 5.54
N LYS A 197 13.82 -20.75 5.17
CA LYS A 197 13.75 -21.51 3.91
C LYS A 197 13.64 -20.60 2.69
N TYR A 198 13.01 -19.43 2.86
CA TYR A 198 12.61 -18.53 1.76
C TYR A 198 13.39 -17.22 1.76
N ASN A 199 14.20 -16.99 2.79
CA ASN A 199 14.92 -15.74 3.01
C ASN A 199 16.36 -16.02 3.41
N ASP A 200 17.21 -15.00 3.22
CA ASP A 200 18.54 -15.00 3.81
C ASP A 200 18.48 -15.17 5.33
N LYS A 201 19.31 -16.07 5.87
CA LYS A 201 19.27 -16.46 7.29
C LYS A 201 19.64 -15.30 8.21
N GLN A 202 20.65 -14.50 7.84
CA GLN A 202 21.08 -13.35 8.64
C GLN A 202 20.00 -12.28 8.69
N LYS A 203 19.31 -12.05 7.56
CA LYS A 203 18.15 -11.14 7.51
C LYS A 203 17.02 -11.61 8.42
N VAL A 204 16.68 -12.90 8.41
CA VAL A 204 15.65 -13.45 9.30
C VAL A 204 16.05 -13.27 10.76
N ASP A 205 17.29 -13.63 11.12
CA ASP A 205 17.79 -13.52 12.50
C ASP A 205 17.79 -12.06 12.98
N ALA A 206 18.15 -11.10 12.12
CA ALA A 206 18.08 -9.67 12.45
C ALA A 206 16.64 -9.18 12.67
N VAL A 207 15.68 -9.66 11.87
CA VAL A 207 14.25 -9.31 12.03
C VAL A 207 13.69 -9.93 13.31
N LEU A 208 13.93 -11.21 13.56
CA LEU A 208 13.44 -11.90 14.77
C LEU A 208 14.11 -11.36 16.04
N GLY A 209 15.37 -10.91 15.97
CA GLY A 209 16.03 -10.22 17.08
C GLY A 209 15.35 -8.88 17.45
N ARG A 210 14.70 -8.20 16.51
CA ARG A 210 13.90 -6.98 16.78
C ARG A 210 12.48 -7.28 17.28
N PHE A 211 12.00 -8.49 17.06
CA PHE A 211 10.63 -8.92 17.31
C PHE A 211 10.65 -10.26 18.06
N ALA A 212 11.29 -10.26 19.23
CA ALA A 212 11.56 -11.48 20.00
C ALA A 212 10.30 -12.15 20.54
N GLU A 213 9.17 -11.43 20.57
CA GLU A 213 7.87 -11.97 20.97
C GLU A 213 7.23 -12.88 19.91
N ALA A 214 7.75 -12.88 18.67
CA ALA A 214 7.19 -13.66 17.57
C ALA A 214 7.63 -15.13 17.62
N ASP A 215 6.67 -16.04 17.56
CA ASP A 215 6.90 -17.49 17.51
C ASP A 215 6.29 -18.15 16.26
N TYR A 216 5.24 -17.56 15.70
CA TYR A 216 4.67 -17.97 14.42
C TYR A 216 4.56 -16.81 13.41
N TYR A 217 4.31 -17.17 12.16
CA TYR A 217 3.93 -16.23 11.11
C TYR A 217 2.77 -16.76 10.28
N LEU A 218 2.04 -15.82 9.68
CA LEU A 218 1.12 -16.09 8.58
C LEU A 218 1.58 -15.33 7.35
N PRO A 219 1.35 -15.86 6.14
CA PRO A 219 1.65 -15.12 4.94
C PRO A 219 0.78 -13.88 4.79
N LEU A 220 1.32 -12.83 4.18
CA LEU A 220 0.61 -11.66 3.67
C LEU A 220 0.78 -11.60 2.16
N LYS A 221 -0.25 -12.00 1.42
CA LYS A 221 -0.29 -11.85 -0.02
C LYS A 221 -0.52 -10.38 -0.39
N SER A 222 0.21 -9.89 -1.38
CA SER A 222 0.01 -8.53 -1.88
C SER A 222 0.38 -8.42 -3.36
N LYS A 223 -0.02 -7.33 -4.01
CA LYS A 223 0.26 -7.13 -5.44
C LYS A 223 1.75 -6.90 -5.75
N GLY A 224 2.48 -6.27 -4.83
CA GLY A 224 3.89 -5.94 -5.01
C GLY A 224 4.81 -7.07 -4.57
N TYR A 225 4.87 -7.30 -3.26
CA TYR A 225 5.76 -8.30 -2.66
C TYR A 225 5.08 -8.94 -1.47
N ASP A 226 4.94 -10.26 -1.50
CA ASP A 226 4.36 -11.01 -0.38
C ASP A 226 5.25 -10.90 0.86
N MET A 227 4.62 -10.64 1.99
CA MET A 227 5.28 -10.39 3.27
C MET A 227 4.89 -11.46 4.29
N ALA A 228 5.48 -11.40 5.48
CA ALA A 228 5.06 -12.21 6.62
C ALA A 228 4.40 -11.32 7.67
N VAL A 229 3.30 -11.79 8.25
CA VAL A 229 2.72 -11.26 9.49
C VAL A 229 3.24 -12.12 10.63
N LEU A 230 4.16 -11.58 11.42
CA LEU A 230 4.60 -12.19 12.67
C LEU A 230 3.49 -12.10 13.69
N ILE A 231 3.31 -13.18 14.45
CA ILE A 231 2.29 -13.31 15.49
C ILE A 231 2.92 -13.93 16.73
N ASN A 232 2.25 -13.72 17.86
CA ASN A 232 2.62 -14.30 19.15
C ASN A 232 1.53 -15.29 19.60
N SER A 233 1.89 -16.55 19.87
CA SER A 233 0.92 -17.56 20.34
C SER A 233 0.28 -17.22 21.69
N LYS A 234 0.93 -16.37 22.50
CA LYS A 234 0.45 -15.92 23.81
C LYS A 234 -0.39 -14.65 23.75
N ASP A 235 -0.26 -13.86 22.69
CA ASP A 235 -1.01 -12.63 22.49
C ASP A 235 -1.49 -12.54 21.02
N PRO A 236 -2.75 -12.94 20.76
CA PRO A 236 -3.30 -12.93 19.39
C PRO A 236 -3.56 -11.51 18.85
N THR A 237 -3.46 -10.47 19.69
CA THR A 237 -3.56 -9.08 19.25
C THR A 237 -2.22 -8.55 18.73
N TRP A 238 -1.12 -9.15 19.17
CA TRP A 238 0.22 -8.79 18.73
C TRP A 238 0.49 -9.31 17.31
N LYS A 239 0.58 -8.37 16.37
CA LYS A 239 0.85 -8.64 14.96
C LYS A 239 1.87 -7.63 14.43
N ARG A 240 2.86 -8.10 13.65
CA ARG A 240 3.83 -7.23 12.98
C ARG A 240 4.07 -7.69 11.55
N ILE A 241 3.92 -6.78 10.59
CA ILE A 241 4.23 -7.07 9.19
C ILE A 241 5.72 -6.84 8.98
N VAL A 242 6.42 -7.80 8.38
CA VAL A 242 7.86 -7.73 8.12
C VAL A 242 8.19 -8.03 6.66
N ASP A 243 9.23 -7.40 6.13
CA ASP A 243 9.72 -7.63 4.76
C ASP A 243 10.53 -8.93 4.65
N LEU A 244 9.85 -10.04 4.91
CA LEU A 244 10.32 -11.42 4.73
C LEU A 244 9.32 -12.17 3.84
N ARG A 245 9.84 -13.05 2.97
CA ARG A 245 9.04 -13.85 2.04
C ARG A 245 8.43 -15.06 2.76
N PRO A 246 7.12 -15.29 2.63
CA PRO A 246 6.45 -16.40 3.31
C PRO A 246 6.55 -17.75 2.60
N TRP A 247 6.98 -17.78 1.33
CA TRP A 247 7.13 -18.95 0.44
C TRP A 247 8.19 -18.75 -0.64
#